data_AF-A0A8J9S656-F1
#
_entry.id   AF-A0A8J9S656-F1
#
_cell.length_a   1.000
_cell.length_b   1.000
_cell.length_c   1.000
_cell.angle_alpha   90.00
_cell.angle_beta   90.00
_cell.angle_gamma   90.00
#
_symmetry.space_group_name_H-M   'P 1'
#
loop_
_entity.id
_entity.type
_entity.pdbx_description
1 polymer ?
#
loop_
_entity_poly.entity_id
_entity_poly.type
_entity_poly.pdbx_seq_one_letter_code
_entity_poly.pdbx_strand_id
1 'polypeptide(L)'
;MGDTVSTLLFQPPAPSKLKEHKIVWLNTSRGSQIPAFFISYKTQRGAESCRSLSADELRDSQPENGITLLYSHANAEDLGSIYPWCKFLSKMLQVNIFAYDYTGYGMSHNQ
;
A
#
# COMPACT_ATOMS: atom_id res chain seq x y z
N MET A 1 45.44 -21.82 11.04
CA MET A 1 44.17 -22.45 10.65
C MET A 1 43.12 -21.37 10.64
N GLY A 2 42.69 -20.93 9.45
CA GLY A 2 41.74 -19.83 9.30
C GLY A 2 40.31 -20.37 9.30
N ASP A 3 39.52 -19.96 10.27
CA ASP A 3 38.08 -20.20 10.27
C ASP A 3 37.45 -19.40 9.14
N THR A 4 37.08 -20.11 8.09
CA THR A 4 36.45 -19.51 6.91
C THR A 4 34.97 -19.36 7.23
N VAL A 5 34.49 -18.13 7.42
CA VAL A 5 33.06 -17.86 7.62
C VAL A 5 32.35 -18.17 6.29
N SER A 6 31.65 -19.32 6.23
CA SER A 6 31.01 -19.83 5.02
C SER A 6 29.58 -19.31 4.80
N THR A 7 29.02 -18.58 5.78
CA THR A 7 27.62 -18.14 5.73
C THR A 7 27.48 -16.70 6.22
N LEU A 8 27.02 -15.82 5.33
CA LEU A 8 26.52 -14.50 5.67
C LEU A 8 25.01 -14.59 5.74
N LEU A 9 24.44 -14.44 6.95
CA LEU A 9 23.00 -14.36 7.13
C LEU A 9 22.55 -12.91 6.89
N PHE A 10 21.81 -12.68 5.82
CA PHE A 10 21.10 -11.42 5.62
C PHE A 10 19.75 -11.52 6.32
N GLN A 11 19.60 -10.88 7.48
CA GLN A 11 18.28 -10.73 8.10
C GLN A 11 17.53 -9.62 7.37
N PRO A 12 16.32 -9.89 6.82
CA PRO A 12 15.50 -8.83 6.27
C PRO A 12 15.13 -7.83 7.38
N PRO A 13 14.98 -6.55 7.05
CA PRO A 13 14.47 -5.56 7.98
C PRO A 13 13.07 -5.96 8.47
N ALA A 14 12.71 -5.54 9.68
CA ALA A 14 11.37 -5.77 10.20
C ALA A 14 10.32 -5.12 9.27
N PRO A 15 9.19 -5.79 8.98
CA PRO A 15 8.19 -5.28 8.06
C PRO A 15 7.59 -3.97 8.58
N SER A 16 7.45 -2.99 7.69
CA SER A 16 6.86 -1.70 8.01
C SER A 16 5.34 -1.84 8.06
N LYS A 17 4.76 -1.78 9.26
CA LYS A 17 3.30 -1.94 9.39
C LYS A 17 2.59 -0.63 9.11
N LEU A 18 1.70 -0.63 8.11
CA LEU A 18 0.73 0.44 7.93
C LEU A 18 -0.27 0.42 9.10
N LYS A 19 -0.73 1.60 9.54
CA LYS A 19 -1.76 1.68 10.59
C LYS A 19 -3.07 1.06 10.10
N GLU A 20 -3.72 0.27 10.94
CA GLU A 20 -4.91 -0.52 10.56
C GLU A 20 -6.03 0.29 9.91
N HIS A 21 -6.30 1.51 10.39
CA HIS A 21 -7.37 2.37 9.83
C HIS A 21 -7.13 2.82 8.37
N LYS A 22 -5.94 2.59 7.81
CA LYS A 22 -5.62 2.89 6.42
C LYS A 22 -5.69 1.67 5.50
N ILE A 23 -5.88 0.50 6.10
CA ILE A 23 -5.90 -0.76 5.38
C ILE A 23 -7.33 -1.03 4.92
N VAL A 24 -7.46 -1.32 3.64
CA VAL A 24 -8.64 -1.88 3.00
C VAL A 24 -8.34 -3.35 2.74
N TRP A 25 -9.09 -4.24 3.39
CA TRP A 25 -8.95 -5.68 3.18
C TRP A 25 -9.73 -6.11 1.94
N LEU A 26 -9.05 -6.78 1.02
CA LEU A 26 -9.64 -7.31 -0.21
C LEU A 26 -9.77 -8.82 -0.10
N ASN A 27 -10.97 -9.35 -0.38
CA ASN A 27 -11.20 -10.77 -0.49
C ASN A 27 -10.89 -11.24 -1.91
N THR A 28 -9.99 -12.20 -2.03
CA THR A 28 -9.68 -12.85 -3.31
C THR A 28 -10.69 -13.96 -3.61
N SER A 29 -10.82 -14.34 -4.89
CA SER A 29 -11.67 -15.48 -5.31
C SER A 29 -11.24 -16.83 -4.73
N ARG A 30 -10.01 -16.92 -4.19
CA ARG A 30 -9.46 -18.11 -3.55
C ARG A 30 -9.68 -18.14 -2.03
N GLY A 31 -10.39 -17.15 -1.47
CA GLY A 31 -10.66 -17.06 -0.03
C GLY A 31 -9.58 -16.34 0.78
N SER A 32 -8.42 -16.04 0.19
CA SER A 32 -7.36 -15.29 0.86
C SER A 32 -7.72 -13.82 0.99
N GLN A 33 -7.26 -13.16 2.05
CA GLN A 33 -7.36 -11.71 2.23
C GLN A 33 -6.02 -11.05 1.95
N ILE A 34 -6.03 -9.98 1.14
CA ILE A 34 -4.85 -9.15 0.90
C ILE A 34 -5.10 -7.73 1.39
N PRO A 35 -4.14 -7.10 2.07
CA PRO A 35 -4.27 -5.71 2.46
C PRO A 35 -4.03 -4.81 1.24
N ALA A 36 -4.71 -3.68 1.23
CA ALA A 36 -4.54 -2.61 0.27
C ALA A 36 -4.71 -1.26 0.96
N PHE A 37 -4.36 -0.17 0.29
CA PHE A 37 -4.77 1.17 0.68
C PHE A 37 -5.21 1.97 -0.54
N PHE A 38 -6.08 2.95 -0.28
CA PHE A 38 -6.52 3.91 -1.29
C PHE A 38 -6.23 5.34 -0.82
N ILE A 39 -5.52 6.11 -1.64
CA ILE A 39 -5.26 7.53 -1.43
C ILE A 39 -6.13 8.31 -2.42
N SER A 40 -7.07 9.09 -1.89
CA SER A 40 -7.88 10.00 -2.69
C SER A 40 -7.19 11.34 -2.81
N TYR A 41 -7.06 11.83 -4.04
CA TYR A 41 -6.69 13.20 -4.37
C TYR A 41 -7.94 14.01 -4.66
N LYS A 42 -8.13 15.14 -3.96
CA LYS A 42 -9.19 16.10 -4.23
C LYS A 42 -8.63 17.51 -4.20
N THR A 43 -9.04 18.32 -5.18
CA THR A 43 -8.83 19.76 -5.16
C THR A 43 -10.15 20.45 -4.79
N GLN A 44 -10.15 21.24 -3.71
CA GLN A 44 -11.31 22.02 -3.30
C GLN A 44 -10.90 23.48 -3.11
N ARG A 45 -11.49 24.38 -3.91
CA ARG A 45 -11.24 25.84 -3.85
C ARG A 45 -9.73 26.20 -3.86
N GLY A 46 -8.94 25.49 -4.66
CA GLY A 46 -7.49 25.69 -4.76
C GLY A 46 -6.66 25.06 -3.63
N ALA A 47 -7.29 24.43 -2.63
CA ALA A 47 -6.61 23.62 -1.64
C ALA A 47 -6.55 22.16 -2.11
N GLU A 48 -5.33 21.63 -2.24
CA GLU A 48 -5.07 20.23 -2.57
C GLU A 48 -5.10 19.37 -1.29
N SER A 49 -5.86 18.28 -1.32
CA SER A 49 -5.95 17.33 -0.20
C SER A 49 -5.70 15.90 -0.68
N CYS A 50 -4.86 15.19 0.06
CA CYS A 50 -4.63 13.76 -0.13
C CYS A 50 -4.85 13.02 1.17
N ARG A 51 -5.85 12.14 1.17
CA ARG A 51 -6.22 11.35 2.35
C ARG A 51 -6.32 9.87 2.01
N SER A 52 -5.87 9.03 2.94
CA SER A 52 -6.18 7.60 2.88
C SER A 52 -7.65 7.42 3.21
N LEU A 53 -8.35 6.59 2.46
CA LEU A 53 -9.74 6.25 2.71
C LEU A 53 -9.83 4.88 3.39
N SER A 54 -10.76 4.75 4.35
CA SER A 54 -11.22 3.44 4.79
C SER A 54 -12.06 2.77 3.71
N ALA A 55 -12.35 1.47 3.87
CA ALA A 55 -13.19 0.72 2.93
C ALA A 55 -14.59 1.33 2.78
N ASP A 56 -15.17 1.82 3.87
CA ASP A 56 -16.49 2.45 3.88
C ASP A 56 -16.46 3.82 3.20
N GLU A 57 -15.47 4.65 3.54
CA GLU A 57 -15.31 5.96 2.91
C GLU A 57 -15.03 5.86 1.41
N LEU A 58 -14.31 4.82 0.98
CA LEU A 58 -14.03 4.58 -0.43
C LEU A 58 -15.32 4.35 -1.22
N ARG A 59 -16.26 3.58 -0.67
CA ARG A 59 -17.58 3.31 -1.28
C ARG A 59 -18.38 4.60 -1.47
N ASP A 60 -18.31 5.51 -0.50
CA ASP A 60 -19.03 6.78 -0.56
C ASP A 60 -18.33 7.85 -1.41
N SER A 61 -17.02 7.72 -1.62
CA SER A 61 -16.19 8.80 -2.19
C SER A 61 -16.30 9.05 -3.69
N GLN A 62 -17.00 8.17 -4.42
CA GLN A 62 -17.14 8.16 -5.90
C GLN A 62 -15.82 8.46 -6.63
N PRO A 63 -14.86 7.51 -6.61
CA PRO A 63 -13.53 7.72 -7.19
C PRO A 63 -13.52 7.82 -8.73
N GLU A 64 -14.64 7.49 -9.39
CA GLU A 64 -14.82 7.53 -10.85
C GLU A 64 -14.67 8.92 -11.49
N ASN A 65 -14.75 9.98 -10.68
CA ASN A 65 -14.59 11.36 -11.16
C ASN A 65 -13.11 11.82 -11.29
N GLY A 66 -12.14 10.91 -11.19
CA GLY A 66 -10.72 11.23 -11.32
C GLY A 66 -9.86 10.07 -11.82
N ILE A 67 -8.63 10.38 -12.25
CA ILE A 67 -7.66 9.36 -12.66
C ILE A 67 -7.19 8.60 -11.42
N THR A 68 -7.24 7.28 -11.49
CA THR A 68 -6.75 6.39 -10.43
C THR A 68 -5.60 5.55 -10.96
N LEU A 69 -4.45 5.65 -10.29
CA LEU A 69 -3.27 4.85 -10.60
C LEU A 69 -3.26 3.60 -9.73
N LEU A 70 -3.20 2.43 -10.38
CA LEU A 70 -2.93 1.16 -9.74
C LEU A 70 -1.42 1.02 -9.53
N TYR A 71 -0.97 1.03 -8.28
CA TYR A 71 0.44 0.94 -7.93
C TYR A 71 0.77 -0.46 -7.40
N SER A 72 1.63 -1.16 -8.14
CA SER A 72 2.18 -2.45 -7.75
C SER A 72 3.55 -2.23 -7.11
N HIS A 73 3.74 -2.65 -5.85
CA HIS A 73 5.00 -2.44 -5.14
C HIS A 73 6.13 -3.32 -5.69
N ALA A 74 7.39 -2.94 -5.44
CA ALA A 74 8.54 -3.73 -5.86
C ALA A 74 8.78 -4.93 -4.93
N ASN A 75 9.64 -5.86 -5.35
CA ASN A 75 10.08 -6.95 -4.50
C ASN A 75 10.76 -6.41 -3.23
N ALA A 76 10.52 -7.08 -2.10
CA ALA A 76 11.02 -6.69 -0.77
C ALA A 76 10.50 -5.34 -0.23
N GLU A 77 9.41 -4.82 -0.80
CA GLU A 77 8.63 -3.72 -0.22
C GLU A 77 7.33 -4.24 0.43
N ASP A 78 6.71 -3.39 1.24
CA ASP A 78 5.41 -3.62 1.86
C ASP A 78 4.57 -2.33 1.79
N LEU A 79 3.26 -2.41 2.02
CA LEU A 79 2.39 -1.23 2.01
C LEU A 79 2.83 -0.10 2.95
N GLY A 80 3.46 -0.41 4.08
CA GLY A 80 3.92 0.60 5.02
C GLY A 80 5.07 1.41 4.47
N SER A 81 6.03 0.76 3.80
CA SER A 81 7.20 1.41 3.21
C SER A 81 6.84 2.27 2.00
N ILE A 82 5.90 1.82 1.16
CA ILE A 82 5.50 2.55 -0.05
C ILE A 82 4.49 3.68 0.21
N TYR A 83 3.81 3.70 1.36
CA TYR A 83 2.74 4.67 1.62
C TYR A 83 3.19 6.14 1.56
N PRO A 84 4.31 6.56 2.19
CA PRO A 84 4.79 7.95 2.09
C PRO A 84 5.09 8.36 0.64
N TRP A 85 5.69 7.44 -0.13
CA TRP A 85 5.97 7.63 -1.55
C TRP A 85 4.70 7.79 -2.37
N CYS A 86 3.73 6.89 -2.19
CA CYS A 86 2.43 6.98 -2.88
C CYS A 86 1.70 8.29 -2.53
N LYS A 87 1.77 8.74 -1.28
CA LYS A 87 1.16 10.03 -0.90
C LYS A 87 1.83 11.22 -1.60
N PHE A 88 3.15 11.18 -1.76
CA PHE A 88 3.89 12.19 -2.53
C PHE A 88 3.51 12.13 -4.02
N LEU A 89 3.51 10.93 -4.60
CA LEU A 89 3.18 10.70 -6.01
C LEU A 89 1.75 11.16 -6.35
N SER A 90 0.79 10.88 -5.48
CA SER A 90 -0.61 11.30 -5.62
C SER A 90 -0.74 12.82 -5.70
N LYS A 91 0.03 13.57 -4.90
CA LYS A 91 0.07 15.03 -4.97
C LYS A 91 0.72 15.54 -6.25
N MET A 92 1.89 15.00 -6.57
CA MET A 92 2.68 15.47 -7.71
C MET A 92 1.97 15.25 -9.04
N LEU A 93 1.27 14.12 -9.18
CA LEU A 93 0.52 13.78 -10.39
C LEU A 93 -0.95 14.18 -10.32
N GLN A 94 -1.44 14.63 -9.17
CA GLN A 94 -2.84 15.01 -8.94
C GLN A 94 -3.83 13.87 -9.24
N VAL A 95 -3.48 12.65 -8.82
CA VAL A 95 -4.25 11.42 -9.07
C VAL A 95 -4.58 10.67 -7.79
N ASN A 96 -5.65 9.88 -7.84
CA ASN A 96 -5.90 8.86 -6.82
C ASN A 96 -4.89 7.72 -6.98
N ILE A 97 -4.54 7.05 -5.88
CA ILE A 97 -3.66 5.88 -5.92
C ILE A 97 -4.29 4.73 -5.15
N PHE A 98 -4.28 3.56 -5.77
CA PHE A 98 -4.64 2.30 -5.14
C PHE A 98 -3.43 1.37 -5.17
N ALA A 99 -3.01 0.88 -4.00
CA ALA A 99 -1.89 -0.05 -3.86
C ALA A 99 -2.30 -1.25 -3.01
N TYR A 100 -1.72 -2.41 -3.29
CA TYR A 100 -2.07 -3.69 -2.66
C TYR A 100 -0.82 -4.53 -2.43
N ASP A 101 -0.79 -5.35 -1.37
CA ASP A 101 0.26 -6.36 -1.20
C ASP A 101 -0.05 -7.59 -2.06
N TYR A 102 0.99 -8.22 -2.60
CA TYR A 102 0.86 -9.55 -3.21
C TYR A 102 0.60 -10.63 -2.16
N THR A 103 -0.10 -11.69 -2.54
CA THR A 103 -0.30 -12.87 -1.69
C THR A 103 1.05 -13.45 -1.22
N GLY A 104 1.21 -13.64 0.09
CA GLY A 104 2.46 -14.12 0.68
C GLY A 104 3.45 -13.02 1.08
N TYR A 105 3.11 -11.75 0.82
CA TYR A 105 3.85 -10.59 1.32
C TYR A 105 3.10 -9.91 2.48
N GLY A 106 3.86 -9.26 3.36
CA GLY A 106 3.33 -8.43 4.44
C GLY A 106 2.31 -9.14 5.32
N MET A 107 1.08 -8.61 5.37
CA MET A 107 -0.02 -9.14 6.19
C MET A 107 -0.93 -10.13 5.44
N SER A 108 -0.64 -10.46 4.18
CA SER A 108 -1.42 -11.42 3.40
C SER A 108 -1.00 -12.86 3.68
N HIS A 109 -1.47 -13.41 4.80
CA HIS A 109 -1.31 -14.84 5.06
C HIS A 109 -2.60 -15.58 4.68
N ASN A 110 -2.44 -16.70 3.95
CA ASN A 110 -3.51 -17.68 3.83
C ASN A 110 -3.83 -18.19 5.24
N GLN A 111 -5.06 -17.98 5.72
CA GLN A 111 -5.64 -18.87 6.71
C GLN A 111 -6.06 -20.16 6.03
#